data_AF-A0A182XPW0-F1
#
_entry.id   AF-A0A182XPW0-F1
#
_cell.length_a   1.000
_cell.length_b   1.000
_cell.length_c   1.000
_cell.angle_alpha   90.00
_cell.angle_beta   90.00
_cell.angle_gamma   90.00
#
_symmetry.space_group_name_H-M   'P 1'
#
loop_
_entity.id
_entity.type
_entity.pdbx_description
1 polymer ?
#
loop_
_entity_poly.entity_id
_entity_poly.type
_entity_poly.pdbx_seq_one_letter_code
_entity_poly.pdbx_strand_id
1 'polypeptide(L)'
;MEKKIKAVQLKKRIAVENIKSLERFQAEYSTDDAKQIPEALEDLEKHKEGFFAAVSKLEELDESDQVIEACIMERIDIEERCRKLKSFLREHQPKEEGSLNETTVQSVCVDKLTHLVDEFTRFINRLVKLKEPVDSCDTPLSNMLLMKLDRETLLAWEKHSVHFTKDKYKDAIAFVQDRIQILKSTNNF
;
A
#
# COMPACT_ATOMS: atom_id res chain seq x y z
N MET A 1 18.16 -34.35 -0.12
CA MET A 1 18.12 -32.93 -0.56
C MET A 1 17.19 -32.77 -1.76
N GLU A 2 17.41 -33.53 -2.83
CA GLU A 2 16.63 -33.49 -4.08
C GLU A 2 15.09 -33.64 -3.92
N LYS A 3 14.60 -34.57 -3.09
CA LYS A 3 13.16 -34.74 -2.82
C LYS A 3 12.52 -33.49 -2.18
N LYS A 4 13.26 -32.75 -1.36
CA LYS A 4 12.78 -31.50 -0.73
C LYS A 4 12.70 -30.38 -1.77
N ILE A 5 13.74 -30.22 -2.60
CA ILE A 5 13.77 -29.25 -3.70
C ILE A 5 12.58 -29.48 -4.65
N LYS A 6 12.36 -30.73 -5.08
CA LYS A 6 11.21 -31.09 -5.94
C LYS A 6 9.87 -30.73 -5.32
N ALA A 7 9.69 -30.98 -4.01
CA ALA A 7 8.46 -30.62 -3.30
C ALA A 7 8.23 -29.10 -3.23
N VAL A 8 9.28 -28.32 -2.99
CA VAL A 8 9.19 -26.85 -2.95
C VAL A 8 8.93 -26.29 -4.35
N GLN A 9 9.61 -26.81 -5.38
CA GLN A 9 9.34 -26.42 -6.78
C GLN A 9 7.89 -26.71 -7.19
N LEU A 10 7.31 -27.83 -6.72
CA LEU A 10 5.90 -28.12 -6.97
C LEU A 10 4.99 -27.06 -6.35
N LYS A 11 5.22 -26.67 -5.08
CA LYS A 11 4.47 -25.60 -4.41
C LYS A 11 4.59 -24.27 -5.16
N LYS A 12 5.81 -23.92 -5.60
CA LYS A 12 6.06 -22.73 -6.43
C LYS A 12 5.20 -22.76 -7.69
N ARG A 13 5.21 -23.87 -8.44
CA ARG A 13 4.42 -24.02 -9.68
C ARG A 13 2.92 -23.91 -9.42
N ILE A 14 2.41 -24.53 -8.36
CA ILE A 14 0.99 -24.43 -7.98
C ILE A 14 0.61 -22.97 -7.74
N ALA A 15 1.41 -22.22 -6.99
CA ALA A 15 1.15 -20.80 -6.75
C ALA A 15 1.14 -19.99 -8.06
N VAL A 16 2.09 -20.24 -8.96
CA VAL A 16 2.15 -19.58 -10.29
C VAL A 16 0.92 -19.91 -11.14
N GLU A 17 0.50 -21.16 -11.20
CA GLU A 17 -0.68 -21.56 -11.98
C GLU A 17 -1.98 -20.98 -11.40
N ASN A 18 -2.08 -20.84 -10.08
CA ASN A 18 -3.21 -20.17 -9.46
C ASN A 18 -3.25 -18.68 -9.80
N ILE A 19 -2.09 -18.00 -9.79
CA ILE A 19 -1.98 -16.60 -10.24
C ILE A 19 -2.40 -16.48 -11.72
N LYS A 20 -1.96 -17.40 -12.59
CA LYS A 20 -2.43 -17.44 -13.99
C LYS A 20 -3.93 -17.66 -14.12
N SER A 21 -4.54 -18.41 -13.20
CA SER A 21 -5.98 -18.57 -13.17
C SER A 21 -6.68 -17.24 -12.88
N LEU A 22 -6.13 -16.41 -11.97
CA LEU A 22 -6.63 -15.06 -11.72
C LEU A 22 -6.38 -14.11 -12.90
N GLU A 23 -5.30 -14.30 -13.67
CA GLU A 23 -5.08 -13.57 -14.93
C GLU A 23 -6.11 -13.91 -15.99
N ARG A 24 -6.53 -15.18 -16.08
CA ARG A 24 -7.66 -15.58 -16.94
C ARG A 24 -8.97 -14.98 -16.45
N PHE A 25 -9.22 -15.00 -15.14
CA PHE A 25 -10.38 -14.31 -14.55
C PHE A 25 -10.40 -12.83 -14.94
N GLN A 26 -9.27 -12.13 -14.86
CA GLN A 26 -9.17 -10.73 -15.32
C GLN A 26 -9.46 -10.58 -16.82
N ALA A 27 -8.92 -11.47 -17.66
CA ALA A 27 -9.08 -11.39 -19.12
C ALA A 27 -10.53 -11.66 -19.58
N GLU A 28 -11.26 -12.49 -18.84
CA GLU A 28 -12.62 -12.93 -19.15
C GLU A 28 -13.68 -12.21 -18.30
N TYR A 29 -13.26 -11.24 -17.48
CA TYR A 29 -14.12 -10.58 -16.49
C TYR A 29 -15.33 -9.89 -17.12
N SER A 30 -16.49 -10.10 -16.49
CA SER A 30 -17.71 -9.35 -16.73
C SER A 30 -18.22 -8.70 -15.44
N THR A 31 -19.12 -7.72 -15.56
CA THR A 31 -19.72 -7.05 -14.40
C THR A 31 -20.49 -8.00 -13.48
N ASP A 32 -20.97 -9.14 -14.01
CA ASP A 32 -21.67 -10.16 -13.22
C ASP A 32 -20.71 -10.88 -12.24
N ASP A 33 -19.42 -10.86 -12.55
CA ASP A 33 -18.36 -11.47 -11.74
C ASP A 33 -17.88 -10.57 -10.60
N ALA A 34 -18.38 -9.33 -10.48
CA ALA A 34 -17.97 -8.38 -9.44
C ALA A 34 -18.05 -8.99 -8.03
N LYS A 35 -19.04 -9.85 -7.79
CA LYS A 35 -19.27 -10.54 -6.50
C LYS A 35 -18.11 -11.46 -6.09
N GLN A 36 -17.34 -11.95 -7.06
CA GLN A 36 -16.21 -12.87 -6.86
C GLN A 36 -14.91 -12.12 -6.56
N ILE A 37 -14.86 -10.80 -6.75
CA ILE A 37 -13.64 -10.00 -6.57
C ILE A 37 -13.06 -10.05 -5.15
N PRO A 38 -13.86 -9.97 -4.06
CA PRO A 38 -13.32 -10.08 -2.70
C PRO A 38 -12.56 -11.40 -2.47
N GLU A 39 -13.12 -12.52 -2.94
CA GLU A 39 -12.48 -13.84 -2.87
C GLU A 39 -11.21 -13.87 -3.74
N ALA A 40 -11.29 -13.36 -4.98
CA ALA A 40 -10.13 -13.26 -5.86
C ALA A 40 -8.98 -12.41 -5.28
N LEU A 41 -9.28 -11.37 -4.49
CA LEU A 41 -8.28 -10.56 -3.77
C LEU A 41 -7.60 -11.34 -2.65
N GLU A 42 -8.37 -12.11 -1.88
CA GLU A 42 -7.84 -12.97 -0.83
C GLU A 42 -6.94 -14.07 -1.42
N ASP A 43 -7.42 -14.74 -2.46
CA ASP A 43 -6.68 -15.77 -3.17
C ASP A 43 -5.39 -15.22 -3.78
N LEU A 44 -5.42 -14.01 -4.38
CA LEU A 44 -4.22 -13.37 -4.92
C LEU A 44 -3.14 -13.20 -3.85
N GLU A 45 -3.49 -12.68 -2.67
CA GLU A 45 -2.52 -12.46 -1.59
C GLU A 45 -1.98 -13.79 -1.06
N LYS A 46 -2.87 -14.77 -0.84
CA LYS A 46 -2.50 -16.13 -0.42
C LYS A 46 -1.56 -16.83 -1.39
N HIS A 47 -1.82 -16.73 -2.70
CA HIS A 47 -0.97 -17.33 -3.73
C HIS A 47 0.37 -16.62 -3.85
N LYS A 48 0.39 -15.30 -3.74
CA LYS A 48 1.62 -14.50 -3.71
C LYS A 48 2.51 -14.86 -2.51
N GLU A 49 1.93 -14.93 -1.31
CA GLU A 49 2.65 -15.36 -0.10
C GLU A 49 3.18 -16.79 -0.24
N GLY A 50 2.35 -17.71 -0.74
CA GLY A 50 2.74 -19.10 -1.00
C GLY A 50 3.89 -19.22 -2.00
N PHE A 51 3.90 -18.38 -3.04
CA PHE A 51 5.00 -18.29 -4.00
C PHE A 51 6.29 -17.82 -3.33
N PHE A 52 6.27 -16.70 -2.59
CA PHE A 52 7.49 -16.20 -1.95
C PHE A 52 8.04 -17.13 -0.88
N ALA A 53 7.17 -17.76 -0.09
CA ALA A 53 7.61 -18.77 0.86
C ALA A 53 8.30 -19.95 0.16
N ALA A 54 7.80 -20.37 -1.01
CA ALA A 54 8.43 -21.42 -1.80
C ALA A 54 9.78 -20.96 -2.39
N VAL A 55 9.87 -19.74 -2.92
CA VAL A 55 11.12 -19.20 -3.48
C VAL A 55 12.19 -19.03 -2.40
N SER A 56 11.86 -18.43 -1.25
CA SER A 56 12.81 -18.30 -0.14
C SER A 56 13.30 -19.66 0.34
N LYS A 57 12.43 -20.67 0.34
CA LYS A 57 12.83 -22.04 0.70
C LYS A 57 13.73 -22.69 -0.36
N LEU A 58 13.66 -22.31 -1.63
CA LEU A 58 14.59 -22.80 -2.65
C LEU A 58 15.99 -22.23 -2.44
N GLU A 59 16.10 -20.94 -2.13
CA GLU A 59 17.38 -20.29 -1.84
C GLU A 59 18.08 -20.91 -0.62
N GLU A 60 17.32 -21.25 0.43
CA GLU A 60 17.86 -21.96 1.60
C GLU A 60 18.31 -23.41 1.29
N LEU A 61 17.78 -24.02 0.23
CA LEU A 61 18.08 -25.41 -0.13
C LEU A 61 19.18 -25.53 -1.19
N ASP A 62 19.43 -24.46 -1.94
CA ASP A 62 20.41 -24.36 -3.01
C ASP A 62 20.94 -22.92 -3.08
N GLU A 63 22.08 -22.70 -2.43
CA GLU A 63 22.75 -21.41 -2.31
C GLU A 63 23.63 -21.08 -3.53
N SER A 64 23.47 -21.80 -4.64
CA SER A 64 24.23 -21.48 -5.86
C SER A 64 23.76 -20.14 -6.44
N ASP A 65 24.73 -19.34 -6.90
CA ASP A 65 24.46 -18.02 -7.52
C ASP A 65 23.43 -18.12 -8.65
N GLN A 66 23.47 -19.20 -9.44
CA GLN A 66 22.53 -19.44 -10.52
C GLN A 66 21.08 -19.58 -10.03
N VAL A 67 20.87 -20.29 -8.92
CA VAL A 67 19.53 -20.48 -8.34
C VAL A 67 19.03 -19.20 -7.68
N ILE A 68 19.91 -18.49 -6.98
CA ILE A 68 19.57 -17.21 -6.34
C ILE A 68 19.17 -16.16 -7.40
N GLU A 69 19.96 -16.01 -8.46
CA GLU A 69 19.65 -15.09 -9.57
C GLU A 69 18.29 -15.42 -10.21
N ALA A 70 18.03 -16.70 -10.49
CA ALA A 70 16.76 -17.16 -11.03
C ALA A 70 15.59 -16.86 -10.07
N CYS A 71 15.78 -17.06 -8.76
CA CYS A 71 14.77 -16.77 -7.74
C CYS A 71 14.44 -15.27 -7.68
N ILE A 72 15.45 -14.39 -7.76
CA ILE A 72 15.25 -12.94 -7.80
C ILE A 72 14.43 -12.53 -9.03
N MET A 73 14.82 -13.01 -10.21
CA MET A 73 14.12 -12.69 -11.46
C MET A 73 12.67 -13.15 -11.44
N GLU A 74 12.41 -14.36 -10.94
CA GLU A 74 11.04 -14.87 -10.81
C GLU A 74 10.21 -14.09 -9.77
N ARG A 75 10.81 -13.60 -8.67
CA ARG A 75 10.11 -12.74 -7.71
C ARG A 75 9.66 -11.44 -8.35
N ILE A 76 10.54 -10.79 -9.11
CA ILE A 76 10.21 -9.53 -9.79
C ILE A 76 9.04 -9.72 -10.77
N ASP A 77 9.06 -10.78 -11.58
CA ASP A 77 7.97 -11.11 -12.51
C ASP A 77 6.63 -11.30 -11.77
N ILE A 78 6.62 -12.13 -10.73
CA ILE A 78 5.41 -12.43 -9.97
C ILE A 78 4.90 -11.20 -9.20
N GLU A 79 5.79 -10.37 -8.65
CA GLU A 79 5.40 -9.12 -8.01
C GLU A 79 4.69 -8.17 -8.99
N GLU A 80 5.21 -8.04 -10.21
CA GLU A 80 4.63 -7.19 -11.22
C GLU A 80 3.23 -7.69 -11.63
N ARG A 81 3.10 -8.99 -11.87
CA ARG A 81 1.83 -9.64 -12.23
C ARG A 81 0.78 -9.49 -11.13
N CYS A 82 1.15 -9.79 -9.88
CA CYS A 82 0.27 -9.60 -8.74
C CYS A 82 -0.11 -8.14 -8.51
N ARG A 83 0.79 -7.18 -8.80
CA ARG A 83 0.46 -5.75 -8.71
C ARG A 83 -0.62 -5.36 -9.72
N LYS A 84 -0.48 -5.80 -10.98
CA LYS A 84 -1.46 -5.54 -12.05
C LYS A 84 -2.83 -6.15 -11.72
N LEU A 85 -2.85 -7.41 -11.29
CA LEU A 85 -4.07 -8.09 -10.84
C LEU A 85 -4.74 -7.37 -9.66
N LYS A 86 -3.97 -7.01 -8.63
CA LYS A 86 -4.49 -6.34 -7.44
C LYS A 86 -5.09 -4.98 -7.77
N SER A 87 -4.48 -4.23 -8.69
CA SER A 87 -5.03 -2.97 -9.19
C SER A 87 -6.37 -3.18 -9.90
N PHE A 88 -6.43 -4.14 -10.84
CA PHE A 88 -7.65 -4.48 -11.56
C PHE A 88 -8.79 -4.89 -10.61
N LEU A 89 -8.52 -5.80 -9.68
CA LEU A 89 -9.50 -6.31 -8.74
C LEU A 89 -10.04 -5.18 -7.83
N ARG A 90 -9.18 -4.29 -7.34
CA ARG A 90 -9.63 -3.16 -6.50
C ARG A 90 -10.47 -2.14 -7.26
N GLU A 91 -10.19 -1.93 -8.54
CA GLU A 91 -10.96 -1.02 -9.38
C GLU A 91 -12.38 -1.53 -9.63
N HIS A 92 -12.54 -2.85 -9.75
CA HIS A 92 -13.80 -3.50 -10.09
C HIS A 92 -14.55 -4.05 -8.87
N GLN A 93 -13.96 -3.96 -7.67
CA GLN A 93 -14.58 -4.43 -6.44
C GLN A 93 -15.95 -3.78 -6.27
N PRO A 94 -17.03 -4.57 -6.11
CA PRO A 94 -18.37 -4.02 -5.98
C PRO A 94 -18.37 -3.11 -4.76
N LYS A 95 -18.65 -1.83 -5.02
CA LYS A 95 -18.90 -0.87 -3.97
C LYS A 95 -20.18 -1.35 -3.31
N GLU A 96 -20.09 -1.90 -2.11
CA GLU A 96 -21.29 -2.20 -1.33
C GLU A 96 -22.13 -0.91 -1.27
N GLU A 97 -23.37 -0.97 -1.77
CA GLU A 97 -24.38 0.04 -1.42
C GLU A 97 -24.57 -0.06 0.10
N GLY A 98 -23.82 0.76 0.84
CA GLY A 98 -23.66 0.68 2.29
C GLY A 98 -22.29 0.14 2.73
N SER A 99 -21.21 0.80 2.32
CA SER A 99 -19.84 0.42 2.70
C SER A 99 -19.56 0.70 4.20
N LEU A 100 -19.71 -0.32 5.04
CA LEU A 100 -19.11 -0.38 6.40
C LEU A 100 -17.56 -0.42 6.37
N ASN A 101 -16.97 -0.53 5.18
CA ASN A 101 -15.53 -0.58 4.95
C ASN A 101 -14.93 0.81 4.68
N GLU A 102 -15.71 1.78 4.19
CA GLU A 102 -15.28 3.18 4.15
C GLU A 102 -15.07 3.70 5.56
N THR A 103 -15.98 3.44 6.50
CA THR A 103 -15.83 3.88 7.88
C THR A 103 -14.61 3.25 8.57
N THR A 104 -14.34 1.96 8.33
CA THR A 104 -13.21 1.27 8.97
C THR A 104 -11.86 1.64 8.35
N VAL A 105 -11.77 1.73 7.01
CA VAL A 105 -10.55 2.16 6.32
C VAL A 105 -10.28 3.64 6.54
N GLN A 106 -11.32 4.49 6.51
CA GLN A 106 -11.20 5.91 6.85
C GLN A 106 -10.93 6.10 8.34
N SER A 107 -11.46 5.27 9.25
CA SER A 107 -11.12 5.32 10.69
C SER A 107 -9.65 4.96 10.92
N VAL A 108 -9.14 3.88 10.31
CA VAL A 108 -7.71 3.52 10.34
C VAL A 108 -6.83 4.59 9.67
N CYS A 109 -7.33 5.26 8.62
CA CYS A 109 -6.65 6.39 7.98
C CYS A 109 -6.62 7.62 8.90
N VAL A 110 -7.75 7.95 9.52
CA VAL A 110 -7.91 9.06 10.48
C VAL A 110 -7.00 8.87 11.69
N ASP A 111 -6.91 7.66 12.24
CA ASP A 111 -6.03 7.36 13.37
C ASP A 111 -4.56 7.53 12.99
N LYS A 112 -4.15 7.05 11.81
CA LYS A 112 -2.79 7.23 11.30
C LYS A 112 -2.45 8.70 11.06
N LEU A 113 -3.34 9.46 10.44
CA LEU A 113 -3.15 10.90 10.20
C LEU A 113 -3.12 11.68 11.52
N THR A 114 -3.98 11.34 12.48
CA THR A 114 -4.01 11.95 13.82
C THR A 114 -2.69 11.69 14.55
N HIS A 115 -2.21 10.45 14.56
CA HIS A 115 -0.92 10.12 15.17
C HIS A 115 0.25 10.85 14.50
N LEU A 116 0.22 10.99 13.17
CA LEU A 116 1.23 11.72 12.41
C LEU A 116 1.25 13.21 12.79
N VAL A 117 0.09 13.85 12.87
CA VAL A 117 -0.02 15.26 13.32
C VAL A 117 0.50 15.41 14.75
N ASP A 118 0.18 14.49 15.65
CA ASP A 118 0.65 14.52 17.04
C ASP A 118 2.16 14.31 17.16
N GLU A 119 2.75 13.42 16.34
CA GLU A 119 4.19 13.22 16.25
C GLU A 119 4.89 14.51 15.81
N PHE A 120 4.43 15.11 14.71
CA PHE A 120 5.02 16.33 14.17
C PHE A 120 4.83 17.53 15.10
N THR A 121 3.66 17.68 15.72
CA THR A 121 3.41 18.73 16.73
C THR A 121 4.36 18.60 17.91
N ARG A 122 4.59 17.38 18.41
CA ARG A 122 5.57 17.12 19.48
C ARG A 122 7.00 17.42 19.04
N PHE A 123 7.37 17.06 17.80
CA PHE A 123 8.69 17.34 17.24
C PHE A 123 8.95 18.84 17.14
N ILE A 124 8.03 19.60 16.55
CA ILE A 124 8.11 21.06 16.42
C ILE A 124 8.20 21.72 17.80
N ASN A 125 7.36 21.32 18.75
CA ASN A 125 7.40 21.85 20.11
C ASN A 125 8.75 21.61 20.80
N ARG A 126 9.42 20.49 20.52
CA ARG A 126 10.77 20.22 21.03
C ARG A 126 11.80 21.14 20.38
N LEU A 127 11.75 21.33 19.07
CA LEU A 127 12.64 22.25 18.35
C LEU A 127 12.50 23.69 18.85
N VAL A 128 11.27 24.16 19.04
CA VAL A 128 11.00 25.50 19.62
C VAL A 128 11.60 25.63 21.02
N LYS A 129 11.44 24.60 21.88
CA LYS A 129 12.05 24.59 23.22
C LYS A 129 13.57 24.61 23.19
N LEU A 130 14.18 24.02 22.17
CA LEU A 130 15.63 24.03 21.93
C LEU A 130 16.11 25.34 21.26
N LYS A 131 15.20 26.30 20.99
CA LYS A 131 15.47 27.56 20.28
C LYS A 131 15.99 27.36 18.84
N GLU A 132 15.61 26.25 18.22
CA GLU A 132 15.93 25.99 16.81
C GLU A 132 15.06 26.88 15.88
N PRO A 133 15.59 27.34 14.74
CA PRO A 133 14.88 28.24 13.83
C PRO A 133 13.87 27.49 12.95
N VAL A 134 12.78 27.01 13.54
CA VAL A 134 11.74 26.21 12.88
C VAL A 134 11.19 26.89 11.62
N ASP A 135 11.01 28.21 11.64
CA ASP A 135 10.48 28.99 10.50
C ASP A 135 11.42 29.00 9.28
N SER A 136 12.71 28.69 9.47
CA SER A 136 13.66 28.56 8.36
C SER A 136 13.64 27.16 7.72
N CYS A 137 12.92 26.23 8.34
CA CYS A 137 12.86 24.81 7.96
C CYS A 137 11.52 24.44 7.29
N ASP A 138 10.77 25.41 6.76
CA ASP A 138 9.45 25.18 6.17
C ASP A 138 9.47 24.07 5.09
N THR A 139 10.36 24.16 4.10
CA THR A 139 10.49 23.16 3.03
C THR A 139 10.87 21.77 3.56
N PRO A 140 11.94 21.58 4.35
CA PRO A 140 12.27 20.25 4.86
C PRO A 140 11.19 19.66 5.77
N LEU A 141 10.56 20.48 6.63
CA LEU A 141 9.48 20.00 7.49
C LEU A 141 8.23 19.61 6.69
N SER A 142 7.89 20.39 5.66
CA SER A 142 6.80 20.07 4.74
C SER A 142 7.09 18.75 4.02
N ASN A 143 8.27 18.60 3.42
CA ASN A 143 8.64 17.37 2.70
C ASN A 143 8.63 16.14 3.61
N MET A 144 9.15 16.25 4.83
CA MET A 144 9.13 15.15 5.81
C MET A 144 7.70 14.72 6.16
N LEU A 145 6.77 15.67 6.29
CA LEU A 145 5.36 15.38 6.51
C LEU A 145 4.75 14.70 5.28
N LEU A 146 4.94 15.29 4.09
CA LEU A 146 4.36 14.80 2.83
C LEU A 146 4.82 13.38 2.48
N MET A 147 6.10 13.05 2.73
CA MET A 147 6.64 11.70 2.52
C MET A 147 5.98 10.62 3.38
N LYS A 148 5.30 11.00 4.46
CA LYS A 148 4.61 10.08 5.38
C LYS A 148 3.10 10.02 5.13
N LEU A 149 2.56 10.83 4.21
CA LEU A 149 1.15 10.78 3.85
C LEU A 149 0.86 9.58 2.96
N ASP A 150 -0.36 9.05 3.07
CA ASP A 150 -0.87 8.10 2.10
C ASP A 150 -1.09 8.79 0.73
N ARG A 151 -1.17 7.99 -0.32
CA ARG A 151 -1.29 8.49 -1.70
C ARG A 151 -2.51 9.39 -1.90
N GLU A 152 -3.63 9.09 -1.26
CA GLU A 152 -4.86 9.87 -1.44
C GLU A 152 -4.72 11.25 -0.81
N THR A 153 -4.22 11.31 0.43
CA THR A 153 -3.99 12.56 1.15
C THR A 153 -2.91 13.41 0.46
N LEU A 154 -1.85 12.79 -0.06
CA LEU A 154 -0.81 13.49 -0.83
C LEU A 154 -1.37 14.13 -2.11
N LEU A 155 -2.15 13.38 -2.91
CA LEU A 155 -2.79 13.91 -4.11
C LEU A 155 -3.75 15.06 -3.80
N ALA A 156 -4.47 14.98 -2.67
CA ALA A 156 -5.34 16.05 -2.22
C ALA A 156 -4.54 17.31 -1.84
N TRP A 157 -3.39 17.16 -1.20
CA TRP A 157 -2.47 18.26 -0.91
C TRP A 157 -1.90 18.90 -2.18
N GLU A 158 -1.45 18.10 -3.15
CA GLU A 158 -0.92 18.61 -4.43
C GLU A 158 -1.96 19.48 -5.17
N LYS A 159 -3.22 19.05 -5.16
CA LYS A 159 -4.33 19.85 -5.72
C LYS A 159 -4.58 21.14 -4.94
N HIS A 160 -4.51 21.08 -3.62
CA HIS A 160 -4.73 22.24 -2.74
C HIS A 160 -3.61 23.29 -2.86
N SER A 161 -2.37 22.83 -2.98
CA SER A 161 -1.16 23.67 -2.94
C SER A 161 -0.73 24.24 -4.31
N VAL A 162 -1.46 23.95 -5.39
CA VAL A 162 -1.11 24.38 -6.76
C VAL A 162 -0.92 25.88 -6.93
N HIS A 163 -1.53 26.70 -6.08
CA HIS A 163 -1.41 28.16 -6.10
C HIS A 163 -0.38 28.71 -5.11
N PHE A 164 0.31 27.85 -4.35
CA PHE A 164 1.23 28.28 -3.31
C PHE A 164 2.60 28.53 -3.94
N THR A 165 3.13 29.74 -3.76
CA THR A 165 4.42 30.13 -4.33
C THR A 165 5.62 29.70 -3.47
N LYS A 166 5.38 29.28 -2.23
CA LYS A 166 6.39 28.81 -1.27
C LYS A 166 5.78 27.76 -0.37
N ASP A 167 6.58 26.75 -0.01
CA ASP A 167 6.20 25.80 1.01
C ASP A 167 6.15 26.50 2.37
N LYS A 168 5.08 26.25 3.10
CA LYS A 168 4.97 26.62 4.50
C LYS A 168 4.47 25.42 5.26
N TYR A 169 5.25 24.98 6.24
CA TYR A 169 4.93 23.78 7.01
C TYR A 169 3.59 23.94 7.74
N LYS A 170 3.31 25.16 8.23
CA LYS A 170 2.03 25.48 8.87
C LYS A 170 0.82 25.27 7.96
N ASP A 171 0.96 25.47 6.65
CA ASP A 171 -0.14 25.31 5.70
C ASP A 171 -0.34 23.82 5.39
N ALA A 172 0.74 23.05 5.30
CA ALA A 172 0.70 21.60 5.14
C ALA A 172 0.08 20.88 6.35
N ILE A 173 0.49 21.24 7.57
CA ILE A 173 -0.06 20.62 8.78
C ILE A 173 -1.53 21.01 9.01
N ALA A 174 -1.91 22.26 8.69
CA ALA A 174 -3.30 22.71 8.77
C ALA A 174 -4.19 21.96 7.78
N PHE A 175 -3.72 21.75 6.54
CA PHE A 175 -4.42 20.93 5.57
C PHE A 175 -4.68 19.50 6.07
N VAL A 176 -3.66 18.85 6.67
CA VAL A 176 -3.83 17.50 7.21
C VAL A 176 -4.84 17.49 8.37
N GLN A 177 -4.82 18.51 9.23
CA GLN A 177 -5.80 18.67 10.31
C GLN A 177 -7.23 18.83 9.78
N ASP A 178 -7.42 19.67 8.76
CA ASP A 178 -8.72 19.87 8.10
C ASP A 178 -9.20 18.59 7.42
N ARG A 179 -8.29 17.87 6.75
CA ARG A 179 -8.59 16.57 6.14
C ARG A 179 -9.04 15.55 7.18
N ILE A 180 -8.41 15.50 8.35
CA ILE A 180 -8.85 14.66 9.48
C ILE A 180 -10.27 15.03 9.91
N GLN A 181 -10.60 16.32 10.03
CA GLN A 181 -11.95 16.75 10.41
C GLN A 181 -12.99 16.33 9.38
N ILE A 182 -12.70 16.54 8.08
CA ILE A 182 -13.58 16.12 6.98
C ILE A 182 -13.82 14.62 7.06
N LEU A 183 -12.75 13.80 7.14
CA LEU A 183 -12.86 12.34 7.21
C LEU A 183 -13.63 11.88 8.46
N LYS A 184 -13.44 12.52 9.62
CA LYS A 184 -14.22 12.25 10.84
C LYS A 184 -15.70 12.60 10.66
N SER A 185 -16.02 13.71 10.00
CA SER A 185 -17.40 14.12 9.73
C SER A 185 -18.09 13.23 8.70
N THR A 186 -17.36 12.74 7.70
CA THR A 186 -17.88 11.82 6.67
C THR A 186 -18.11 10.41 7.22
N ASN A 187 -17.38 9.99 8.26
CA ASN A 187 -17.51 8.68 8.92
C ASN A 187 -18.65 8.55 9.95
N ASN A 188 -19.35 9.64 10.27
CA ASN A 188 -20.42 9.65 11.29
C ASN A 188 -21.84 9.53 10.70
N PHE A 189 -21.97 9.07 9.45
CA PHE A 189 -23.22 8.72 8.76
C PHE A 189 -23.16 7.28 8.27
#